data_AF-A0A242MDV2-F1
#
_entry.id   AF-A0A242MDV2-F1
#
_cell.length_a   1.000
_cell.length_b   1.000
_cell.length_c   1.000
_cell.angle_alpha   90.00
_cell.angle_beta   90.00
_cell.angle_gamma   90.00
#
_symmetry.space_group_name_H-M   'P 1'
#
loop_
_entity.id
_entity.type
_entity.pdbx_description
1 polymer ?
#
loop_
_entity_poly.entity_id
_entity_poly.type
_entity_poly.pdbx_seq_one_letter_code
_entity_poly.pdbx_strand_id
1 'polypeptide(L)'
;MIGVLGREVQSVDPDGGIINASVLTFRANTRLIIASDKGNGPRPEHEEIPSDELLGELEAEFRCTYLVQGIKGNELDQDGLKEFAQTNVAYHFWPYWRELIQSMTARVKLPIPTLPSYTVRKNLNETLKATVAQ
;
A
#
# COMPACT_ATOMS: atom_id res chain seq x y z
N MET A 1 -7.45 -3.33 2.24
CA MET A 1 -7.55 -1.86 2.07
C MET A 1 -9.02 -1.53 1.87
N ILE A 2 -9.59 -0.64 2.68
CA ILE A 2 -10.97 -0.18 2.53
C ILE A 2 -10.90 1.24 1.97
N GLY A 3 -11.47 1.47 0.78
CA GLY A 3 -11.58 2.79 0.19
C GLY A 3 -12.80 3.52 0.76
N VAL A 4 -12.63 4.76 1.20
CA VAL A 4 -13.74 5.61 1.62
C VAL A 4 -14.03 6.64 0.53
N LEU A 5 -15.33 6.71 0.20
CA LEU A 5 -15.98 7.56 -0.79
C LEU A 5 -15.38 8.97 -0.88
N GLY A 6 -15.17 9.45 -2.10
CA GLY A 6 -14.48 10.70 -2.34
C GLY A 6 -15.31 11.92 -1.96
N ARG A 7 -14.70 12.85 -1.23
CA ARG A 7 -15.27 14.18 -1.00
C ARG A 7 -14.97 15.04 -2.24
N GLU A 8 -15.98 15.62 -2.85
CA GLU A 8 -15.79 16.62 -3.90
C GLU A 8 -15.21 17.90 -3.29
N VAL A 9 -14.21 18.46 -3.96
CA VAL A 9 -13.57 19.73 -3.60
C VAL A 9 -13.39 20.57 -4.85
N GLN A 10 -13.59 21.87 -4.74
CA GLN A 10 -13.24 22.82 -5.80
C GLN A 10 -11.82 23.31 -5.51
N SER A 11 -10.91 23.15 -6.48
CA SER A 11 -9.59 23.78 -6.44
C SER A 11 -9.55 24.93 -7.46
N VAL A 12 -8.80 25.98 -7.17
CA VAL A 12 -8.61 27.12 -8.07
C VAL A 12 -7.26 26.98 -8.76
N ASP A 13 -7.24 27.01 -10.09
CA ASP A 13 -6.02 27.05 -10.91
C ASP A 13 -5.25 28.36 -10.63
N PRO A 14 -3.91 28.41 -10.72
CA PRO A 14 -3.13 29.65 -10.78
C PRO A 14 -3.72 30.79 -11.64
N ASP A 15 -4.43 30.46 -12.72
CA ASP A 15 -5.08 31.43 -13.61
C ASP A 15 -6.51 31.83 -13.18
N GLY A 16 -6.98 31.37 -12.01
CA GLY A 16 -8.29 31.68 -11.44
C GLY A 16 -9.43 30.79 -11.93
N GLY A 17 -9.15 29.75 -12.73
CA GLY A 17 -10.14 28.78 -13.18
C GLY A 17 -10.62 27.85 -12.06
N ILE A 18 -11.91 27.53 -12.03
CA ILE A 18 -12.46 26.53 -11.10
C ILE A 18 -12.21 25.13 -11.68
N ILE A 19 -11.44 24.32 -10.96
CA ILE A 19 -11.19 22.91 -11.27
C ILE A 19 -12.02 22.06 -10.30
N ASN A 20 -12.92 21.25 -10.87
CA ASN A 20 -13.59 20.19 -10.09
C ASN A 20 -12.57 19.09 -9.76
N ALA A 21 -12.47 18.75 -8.48
CA ALA A 21 -11.60 17.70 -8.01
C ALA A 21 -12.31 16.78 -7.00
N SER A 22 -11.83 15.54 -6.96
CA SER A 22 -12.32 14.48 -6.09
C SER A 22 -11.20 14.05 -5.15
N VAL A 23 -11.46 14.02 -3.85
CA VAL A 23 -10.50 13.56 -2.85
C VAL A 23 -10.72 12.09 -2.57
N LEU A 24 -9.76 11.23 -2.91
CA LEU A 24 -9.81 9.79 -2.61
C LEU A 24 -9.02 9.48 -1.36
N THR A 25 -9.60 8.67 -0.46
CA THR A 25 -8.91 8.24 0.77
C THR A 25 -8.89 6.72 0.87
N PHE A 26 -7.69 6.17 0.99
CA PHE A 26 -7.45 4.75 1.18
C PHE A 26 -6.83 4.50 2.54
N ARG A 27 -7.31 3.47 3.24
CA ARG A 27 -6.75 3.02 4.53
C ARG A 27 -6.06 1.68 4.39
N ALA A 28 -4.80 1.62 4.80
CA ALA A 28 -4.01 0.40 4.89
C ALA A 28 -3.72 0.08 6.35
N ASN A 29 -4.27 -1.03 6.83
CA ASN A 29 -3.94 -1.59 8.14
C ASN A 29 -2.76 -2.54 7.94
N THR A 30 -1.72 -2.33 8.73
CA THR A 30 -0.48 -3.08 8.66
C THR A 30 -0.15 -3.67 10.02
N ARG A 31 0.39 -4.88 10.00
CA ARG A 31 0.81 -5.62 11.19
C ARG A 31 2.14 -6.28 10.87
N LEU A 32 3.13 -6.09 11.73
CA LEU A 32 4.41 -6.78 11.70
C LEU A 32 4.57 -7.55 13.00
N ILE A 33 4.95 -8.82 12.88
CA ILE A 33 5.34 -9.64 14.01
C ILE A 33 6.84 -9.93 13.89
N ILE A 34 7.57 -9.76 14.99
CA ILE A 34 8.99 -10.06 15.10
C ILE A 34 9.12 -11.24 16.06
N ALA A 35 9.70 -12.34 15.56
CA ALA A 35 9.93 -13.54 16.33
C ALA A 35 11.41 -13.91 16.34
N SER A 36 11.86 -14.59 17.39
CA SER A 36 13.19 -15.18 17.42
C SER A 36 13.25 -16.40 16.50
N ASP A 37 14.19 -16.43 15.56
CA ASP A 37 14.45 -17.66 14.80
C ASP A 37 15.27 -18.63 15.66
N LYS A 38 14.60 -19.65 16.23
CA LYS A 38 15.26 -20.75 16.95
C LYS A 38 15.85 -21.81 16.01
N GLY A 39 15.97 -21.53 14.71
CA GLY A 39 16.57 -22.42 13.71
C GLY A 39 15.57 -23.31 12.96
N ASN A 40 14.29 -22.97 12.99
CA ASN A 40 13.23 -23.75 12.31
C ASN A 40 13.00 -23.34 10.85
N GLY A 41 13.74 -22.33 10.35
CA GLY A 41 13.59 -21.82 8.99
C GLY A 41 12.34 -20.96 8.80
N PRO A 42 11.99 -20.59 7.56
CA PRO A 42 10.81 -19.78 7.28
C PRO A 42 9.53 -20.53 7.69
N ARG A 43 8.75 -19.95 8.60
CA ARG A 43 7.45 -20.50 9.03
C ARG A 43 6.38 -20.29 7.95
N PRO A 44 5.43 -21.23 7.77
CA PRO A 44 4.23 -21.03 6.96
C PRO A 44 3.40 -19.84 7.46
N GLU A 45 2.71 -19.15 6.55
CA GLU A 45 1.91 -17.94 6.85
C GLU A 45 0.79 -18.16 7.89
N HIS A 46 0.29 -19.39 8.02
CA HIS A 46 -0.81 -19.74 8.93
C HIS A 46 -0.36 -20.33 10.27
N GLU A 47 0.95 -20.45 10.49
CA GLU A 47 1.46 -20.99 11.75
C GLU A 47 1.50 -19.89 12.82
N GLU A 48 0.89 -20.15 13.98
CA GLU A 48 0.98 -19.24 15.11
C GLU A 48 2.41 -19.18 15.64
N ILE A 49 2.87 -17.97 15.95
CA ILE A 49 4.17 -17.76 16.59
C ILE A 49 4.01 -18.08 18.07
N PRO A 50 4.77 -19.05 18.62
CA PRO A 50 4.76 -19.35 20.04
C PRO A 50 5.05 -18.11 20.87
N SER A 51 4.36 -17.95 22.00
CA SER A 51 4.50 -16.75 22.84
C SER A 51 5.90 -16.54 23.41
N ASP A 52 6.66 -17.62 23.58
CA ASP A 52 8.05 -17.60 24.03
C ASP A 52 9.06 -17.26 22.93
N GLU A 53 8.60 -17.15 21.67
CA GLU A 53 9.38 -16.69 20.53
C GLU A 53 8.99 -15.29 20.05
N LEU A 54 7.86 -14.76 20.51
CA LEU A 54 7.39 -13.42 20.18
C LEU A 54 8.29 -12.36 20.83
N LEU A 55 9.03 -11.62 20.00
CA LEU A 55 9.88 -10.52 20.44
C LEU A 55 9.13 -9.19 20.44
N GLY A 56 8.18 -9.01 19.53
CA GLY A 56 7.37 -7.81 19.49
C GLY A 56 6.39 -7.78 18.33
N GLU A 57 5.46 -6.84 18.43
CA GLU A 57 4.41 -6.61 17.46
C GLU A 57 4.29 -5.11 17.18
N LEU A 58 4.11 -4.76 15.91
CA LEU A 58 3.86 -3.41 15.46
C LEU A 58 2.60 -3.37 14.59
N GLU A 59 1.62 -2.62 15.05
CA GLU A 59 0.42 -2.30 14.27
C GLU A 59 0.43 -0.83 13.87
N ALA A 60 0.04 -0.55 12.62
CA ALA A 60 -0.09 0.81 12.13
C ALA A 60 -1.21 0.92 11.08
N GLU A 61 -1.95 2.03 11.15
CA GLU A 61 -2.90 2.45 10.11
C GLU A 61 -2.28 3.58 9.29
N PHE A 62 -2.18 3.39 7.98
CA PHE A 62 -1.80 4.43 7.03
C PHE A 62 -3.03 4.98 6.32
N ARG A 63 -3.09 6.30 6.21
CA ARG A 63 -4.07 7.01 5.39
C ARG A 63 -3.37 7.61 4.17
N CYS A 64 -3.74 7.13 2.99
CA CYS A 64 -3.27 7.68 1.72
C CYS A 64 -4.39 8.53 1.10
N THR A 65 -4.17 9.83 0.96
CA THR A 65 -5.13 10.76 0.39
C THR A 65 -4.62 11.30 -0.93
N TYR A 66 -5.46 11.22 -1.97
CA TYR A 66 -5.15 11.65 -3.32
C TYR A 66 -6.15 12.71 -3.76
N LEU A 67 -5.66 13.72 -4.47
CA LEU A 67 -6.51 14.68 -5.18
C LEU A 67 -6.56 14.26 -6.66
N VAL A 68 -7.76 14.00 -7.15
CA VAL A 68 -8.01 13.66 -8.56
C VAL A 68 -8.69 14.86 -9.21
N GLN A 69 -8.03 15.50 -10.16
CA GLN A 69 -8.56 16.65 -10.87
C GLN A 69 -9.20 16.21 -12.20
N GLY A 70 -10.25 16.92 -12.62
CA GLY A 70 -10.86 16.71 -13.94
C GLY A 70 -11.78 15.49 -14.05
N ILE A 71 -12.01 14.76 -12.96
CA ILE A 71 -12.96 13.65 -12.89
C ILE A 71 -13.84 13.84 -11.65
N LYS A 72 -15.15 13.84 -11.84
CA LYS A 72 -16.09 13.90 -10.70
C LYS A 72 -16.16 12.57 -9.98
N GLY A 73 -16.54 12.58 -8.71
CA GLY A 73 -16.53 11.37 -7.88
C GLY A 73 -17.43 10.26 -8.43
N ASN A 74 -18.56 10.63 -9.05
CA ASN A 74 -19.51 9.71 -9.68
C ASN A 74 -19.06 9.18 -11.05
N GLU A 75 -18.02 9.75 -11.65
CA GLU A 75 -17.45 9.33 -12.94
C GLU A 75 -16.27 8.37 -12.75
N LEU A 76 -15.84 8.13 -11.52
CA LEU A 76 -14.74 7.24 -11.22
C LEU A 76 -15.15 5.77 -11.41
N ASP A 77 -14.46 5.10 -12.32
CA ASP A 77 -14.56 3.67 -12.52
C ASP A 77 -14.16 2.92 -11.24
N GLN A 78 -15.08 2.10 -10.74
CA GLN A 78 -14.90 1.37 -9.48
C GLN A 78 -13.88 0.24 -9.62
N ASP A 79 -13.80 -0.40 -10.79
CA ASP A 79 -12.84 -1.48 -11.04
C ASP A 79 -11.43 -0.91 -11.15
N GLY A 80 -11.26 0.18 -11.89
CA GLY A 80 -10.00 0.94 -11.93
C GLY A 80 -9.58 1.48 -10.57
N LEU A 81 -10.51 1.98 -9.75
CA LEU A 81 -10.22 2.39 -8.37
C LEU A 81 -9.74 1.22 -7.50
N LYS A 82 -10.35 0.04 -7.65
CA LYS A 82 -9.95 -1.16 -6.92
C LYS A 82 -8.55 -1.61 -7.33
N GLU A 83 -8.24 -1.63 -8.62
CA GLU A 83 -6.89 -1.94 -9.11
C GLU A 83 -5.87 -0.89 -8.61
N PHE A 84 -6.23 0.39 -8.68
CA PHE A 84 -5.39 1.48 -8.17
C PHE A 84 -5.08 1.31 -6.68
N ALA A 85 -6.09 0.97 -5.88
CA ALA A 85 -5.95 0.68 -4.45
C ALA A 85 -5.01 -0.50 -4.20
N GLN A 86 -5.13 -1.58 -4.97
CA GLN A 86 -4.35 -2.80 -4.77
C GLN A 86 -2.89 -2.63 -5.18
N THR A 87 -2.63 -1.87 -6.25
CA THR A 87 -1.30 -1.76 -6.85
C THR A 87 -0.61 -0.46 -6.45
N ASN A 88 -1.19 0.68 -6.83
CA ASN A 88 -0.52 1.98 -6.73
C ASN A 88 -0.49 2.48 -5.30
N VAL A 89 -1.59 2.38 -4.56
CA VAL A 89 -1.62 2.82 -3.16
C VAL A 89 -0.62 2.01 -2.34
N ALA A 90 -0.58 0.69 -2.54
CA ALA A 90 0.38 -0.19 -1.89
C ALA A 90 1.83 0.18 -2.21
N TYR A 91 2.13 0.44 -3.48
CA TYR A 91 3.44 0.92 -3.91
C TYR A 91 3.83 2.25 -3.25
N HIS A 92 2.91 3.23 -3.21
CA HIS A 92 3.18 4.55 -2.65
C HIS A 92 3.42 4.53 -1.13
N PHE A 93 2.66 3.73 -0.38
CA PHE A 93 2.83 3.69 1.08
C PHE A 93 4.00 2.80 1.53
N TRP A 94 4.45 1.86 0.70
CA TRP A 94 5.49 0.88 1.06
C TRP A 94 6.77 1.50 1.65
N PRO A 95 7.36 2.58 1.08
CA PRO A 95 8.55 3.21 1.67
C PRO A 95 8.31 3.73 3.08
N TYR A 96 7.14 4.30 3.34
CA TYR A 96 6.75 4.83 4.66
C TYR A 96 6.56 3.71 5.68
N TRP A 97 5.99 2.58 5.26
CA TRP A 97 5.88 1.40 6.12
C TRP A 97 7.25 0.82 6.46
N ARG A 98 8.15 0.71 5.49
CA ARG A 98 9.53 0.24 5.73
C ARG A 98 10.28 1.12 6.72
N GLU A 99 10.19 2.43 6.56
CA GLU A 99 10.83 3.38 7.47
C GLU A 99 10.21 3.31 8.88
N LEU A 100 8.89 3.19 8.98
CA LEU A 100 8.23 3.03 10.28
C LEU A 100 8.73 1.78 11.00
N ILE A 101 8.81 0.64 10.32
CA ILE A 101 9.34 -0.59 10.88
C ILE A 101 10.78 -0.39 11.36
N GLN A 102 11.66 0.11 10.49
CA GLN A 102 13.09 0.26 10.81
C GLN A 102 13.30 1.21 11.98
N SER A 103 12.61 2.35 11.97
CA SER A 103 12.74 3.37 13.00
C SER A 103 12.14 2.93 14.34
N MET A 104 11.00 2.23 14.34
CA MET A 104 10.38 1.72 15.56
C MET A 104 11.21 0.60 16.18
N THR A 105 11.62 -0.39 15.39
CA THR A 105 12.44 -1.52 15.87
C THR A 105 13.76 -1.05 16.45
N ALA A 106 14.44 -0.11 15.80
CA ALA A 106 15.65 0.51 16.32
C ALA A 106 15.42 1.23 17.67
N ARG A 107 14.32 2.00 17.80
CA ARG A 107 13.99 2.72 19.05
C ARG A 107 13.71 1.80 20.24
N VAL A 108 13.01 0.69 20.00
CA VAL A 108 12.68 -0.28 21.05
C VAL A 108 13.75 -1.36 21.22
N LYS A 109 14.90 -1.24 20.53
CA LYS A 109 16.03 -2.18 20.57
C LYS A 109 15.65 -3.62 20.19
N LEU A 110 14.69 -3.78 19.28
CA LEU A 110 14.38 -5.07 18.66
C LEU A 110 15.32 -5.32 17.45
N PRO A 111 15.53 -6.59 17.06
CA PRO A 111 16.22 -6.91 15.82
C PRO A 111 15.56 -6.20 14.63
N ILE A 112 16.35 -5.47 13.85
CA ILE A 112 15.84 -4.71 12.70
C ILE A 112 15.59 -5.69 11.55
N PRO A 113 14.33 -5.88 11.10
CA PRO A 113 14.02 -6.85 10.07
C PRO A 113 14.52 -6.37 8.70
N THR A 114 15.04 -7.31 7.89
CA THR A 114 15.34 -7.04 6.48
C THR A 114 14.04 -7.16 5.68
N LEU A 115 13.59 -6.04 5.11
CA LEU A 115 12.34 -5.98 4.34
C LEU A 115 12.61 -6.09 2.83
N PRO A 116 11.82 -6.86 2.07
CA PRO A 116 12.00 -7.01 0.63
C PRO A 116 11.74 -5.70 -0.11
N SER A 117 12.19 -5.62 -1.37
CA SER A 117 11.74 -4.55 -2.26
C SER A 117 10.31 -4.84 -2.71
N TYR A 118 9.46 -3.81 -2.72
CA TYR A 118 8.11 -3.96 -3.23
C TYR A 118 8.14 -3.92 -4.76
N THR A 119 7.63 -4.97 -5.39
CA THR A 119 7.51 -5.06 -6.85
C THR A 119 6.04 -5.05 -7.23
N VAL A 120 5.65 -4.05 -8.03
CA VAL A 120 4.33 -4.04 -8.67
C VAL A 120 4.31 -5.18 -9.69
N ARG A 121 3.50 -6.21 -9.44
CA ARG A 121 3.27 -7.26 -10.43
C ARG A 121 2.33 -6.69 -11.50
N LYS A 122 2.81 -6.49 -12.72
CA LYS A 122 1.91 -6.38 -13.88
C LYS A 122 1.22 -7.73 -14.05
N ASN A 123 -0.10 -7.74 -14.10
CA ASN A 123 -0.83 -8.91 -14.57
C ASN A 123 -0.40 -9.18 -16.02
N LEU A 124 0.42 -10.20 -16.23
CA LEU A 124 0.89 -10.62 -17.56
C LEU A 124 -0.21 -11.44 -18.28
N ASN A 125 -1.45 -10.94 -18.28
CA ASN A 125 -2.59 -11.58 -18.93
C ASN A 125 -3.00 -10.87 -20.23
N GLU A 126 -2.25 -9.86 -20.69
CA GLU A 126 -2.30 -9.44 -22.07
C GLU A 126 -1.44 -10.37 -22.91
N THR A 127 -2.09 -11.28 -23.63
CA THR A 127 -1.47 -12.05 -24.71
C THR A 127 -0.78 -11.08 -25.67
N LEU A 128 0.54 -10.94 -25.56
CA LEU A 128 1.35 -10.20 -26.52
C LEU A 128 1.33 -10.98 -27.85
N LYS A 129 0.38 -10.67 -28.73
CA LYS A 129 0.40 -11.12 -30.12
C LYS A 129 1.45 -10.33 -30.88
N ALA A 130 2.71 -10.73 -30.77
CA ALA A 130 3.75 -10.27 -31.68
C ALA A 130 3.60 -11.04 -33.01
N THR A 131 3.17 -10.34 -34.08
CA THR A 131 3.25 -10.87 -35.44
C THR A 131 4.59 -10.45 -36.02
N VAL A 132 5.43 -11.42 -36.36
CA VAL A 132 6.67 -11.18 -37.12
C VAL A 132 6.30 -11.17 -38.60
N ALA A 133 6.55 -10.06 -39.29
CA ALA A 133 6.45 -10.01 -40.74
C ALA A 133 7.58 -10.85 -41.35
N GLN A 134 7.23 -11.75 -42.28
CA GLN A 134 8.18 -12.46 -43.14
C GLN A 134 8.79 -11.52 -44.18
#